data_AF-R9ML26-F1
#
_entry.id   AF-R9ML26-F1
#
_cell.length_a   1.000
_cell.length_b   1.000
_cell.length_c   1.000
_cell.angle_alpha   90.00
_cell.angle_beta   90.00
_cell.angle_gamma   90.00
#
_symmetry.space_group_name_H-M   'P 1'
#
loop_
_entity.id
_entity.type
_entity.pdbx_description
1 polymer ?
#
loop_
_entity_poly.entity_id
_entity_poly.type
_entity_poly.pdbx_seq_one_letter_code
_entity_poly.pdbx_strand_id
1 'polypeptide(L)'
;MKKLFDEHFERTWLFIFLFMFFLIMVPFPFFYSETYIPSIGGIPSYIFGWFAHTAVTFVLIIVYYRMCMKRKEYHVYDEEEQTEKEGK
;
A
#
# COMPACT_ATOMS: atom_id res chain seq x y z
N MET A 1 22.28 7.31 -12.90
CA MET A 1 21.46 6.09 -12.77
C MET A 1 20.64 6.03 -11.48
N LYS A 2 21.16 6.45 -10.30
CA LYS A 2 20.36 6.51 -9.04
C LYS A 2 19.03 7.25 -9.20
N LYS A 3 19.07 8.50 -9.70
CA LYS A 3 17.88 9.32 -9.98
C LYS A 3 16.81 8.64 -10.86
N LEU A 4 17.23 7.81 -11.82
CA LEU A 4 16.35 7.05 -12.71
C LEU A 4 15.68 5.86 -11.99
N PHE A 5 16.39 5.20 -11.08
CA PHE A 5 15.86 4.13 -10.24
C PHE A 5 14.93 4.66 -9.13
N ASP A 6 15.20 5.87 -8.65
CA ASP A 6 14.38 6.55 -7.63
C ASP A 6 13.06 7.03 -8.24
N GLU A 7 13.11 7.74 -9.37
CA GLU A 7 11.90 8.10 -10.14
C GLU A 7 11.08 6.86 -10.54
N HIS A 8 11.74 5.77 -10.93
CA HIS A 8 11.03 4.56 -11.34
C HIS A 8 10.30 3.90 -10.16
N PHE A 9 10.89 3.91 -8.97
CA PHE A 9 10.27 3.35 -7.77
C PHE A 9 9.04 4.15 -7.35
N GLU A 10 9.19 5.46 -7.17
CA GLU A 10 8.09 6.33 -6.78
C GLU A 10 6.95 6.26 -7.79
N ARG A 11 7.28 6.32 -9.08
CA ARG A 11 6.27 6.25 -10.15
C ARG A 11 5.56 4.90 -10.18
N THR A 12 6.28 3.79 -9.97
CA THR A 12 5.68 2.45 -9.94
C THR A 12 4.72 2.31 -8.77
N TRP A 13 5.13 2.71 -7.57
CA TRP A 13 4.26 2.64 -6.39
C TRP A 13 3.09 3.60 -6.45
N LEU A 14 3.29 4.80 -6.99
CA LEU A 14 2.22 5.75 -7.29
C LEU A 14 1.16 5.09 -8.18
N PHE A 15 1.56 4.46 -9.30
CA PHE A 15 0.61 3.78 -10.18
C PHE A 15 -0.11 2.61 -9.49
N ILE A 16 0.59 1.84 -8.66
CA ILE A 16 -0.02 0.75 -7.88
C ILE A 16 -1.10 1.31 -6.94
N PHE A 17 -0.78 2.35 -6.15
CA PHE A 17 -1.75 2.94 -5.22
C PHE A 17 -2.91 3.63 -5.93
N LEU A 18 -2.65 4.34 -7.03
CA LEU A 18 -3.70 4.93 -7.86
C LEU A 18 -4.62 3.87 -8.47
N PHE A 19 -4.07 2.74 -8.93
CA PHE A 19 -4.86 1.63 -9.43
C PHE A 19 -5.74 1.01 -8.34
N MET A 20 -5.19 0.78 -7.14
CA MET A 20 -5.97 0.28 -6.01
C MET A 20 -7.09 1.23 -5.59
N PHE A 21 -6.83 2.54 -5.63
CA PHE A 21 -7.79 3.58 -5.35
C PHE A 21 -8.89 3.65 -6.43
N PHE A 22 -8.49 3.60 -7.70
CA PHE A 22 -9.44 3.54 -8.82
C PHE A 22 -10.35 2.33 -8.71
N LEU A 23 -9.81 1.17 -8.34
CA LEU A 23 -10.54 -0.09 -8.25
C LEU A 23 -11.66 -0.06 -7.19
N ILE A 24 -11.50 0.69 -6.08
CA ILE A 24 -12.56 0.88 -5.07
C ILE A 24 -13.54 2.00 -5.42
N MET A 25 -13.13 2.94 -6.27
CA MET A 25 -14.00 4.04 -6.73
C MET A 25 -15.01 3.58 -7.77
N VAL A 26 -14.70 2.54 -8.54
CA VAL A 26 -15.68 1.94 -9.45
C VAL A 26 -16.70 1.17 -8.61
N PRO A 27 -18.02 1.42 -8.78
CA PRO A 27 -19.08 0.80 -7.98
C PRO A 27 -19.34 -0.64 -8.44
N PHE A 28 -18.31 -1.47 -8.38
CA PHE A 28 -18.44 -2.89 -8.65
C PHE A 28 -19.31 -3.53 -7.57
N PRO A 29 -20.11 -4.56 -7.90
CA PRO A 29 -21.05 -5.22 -6.98
C PRO A 29 -20.37 -5.89 -5.76
N PHE A 30 -19.04 -6.02 -5.77
CA PHE A 30 -18.23 -6.52 -4.67
C PHE A 30 -17.60 -5.41 -3.79
N PHE A 31 -17.75 -4.13 -4.14
CA PHE A 31 -17.42 -3.00 -3.26
C PHE A 31 -18.65 -2.21 -2.82
N TYR A 32 -19.64 -2.14 -3.70
CA TYR A 32 -20.87 -1.39 -3.48
C TYR A 32 -22.06 -2.15 -4.06
N SER A 33 -23.11 -2.31 -3.27
CA SER A 33 -24.36 -2.92 -3.71
C SER A 33 -25.53 -2.19 -3.08
N GLU A 34 -26.46 -1.69 -3.89
CA GLU A 34 -27.72 -1.08 -3.41
C GLU A 34 -28.70 -2.14 -2.92
N THR A 35 -28.60 -3.35 -3.45
CA THR A 35 -29.40 -4.50 -3.05
C THR A 35 -28.55 -5.50 -2.30
N TYR A 36 -29.14 -6.17 -1.31
CA TYR A 36 -28.46 -7.23 -0.60
C TYR A 36 -28.26 -8.43 -1.53
N ILE A 37 -26.99 -8.73 -1.82
CA ILE A 37 -26.58 -9.90 -2.59
C ILE A 37 -25.98 -10.90 -1.60
N PRO A 38 -26.69 -11.99 -1.24
CA PRO A 38 -26.18 -13.00 -0.32
C PRO A 38 -25.01 -13.77 -0.95
N SER A 39 -23.99 -14.04 -0.15
CA SER A 39 -22.88 -14.94 -0.47
C SER A 39 -22.82 -16.09 0.56
N ILE A 40 -21.64 -16.67 0.78
CA ILE A 40 -21.41 -17.79 1.69
C ILE A 40 -21.94 -17.45 3.10
N GLY A 41 -22.83 -18.29 3.62
CA GLY A 41 -23.42 -18.12 4.95
C GLY A 41 -24.38 -16.94 5.09
N GLY A 42 -24.90 -16.37 3.99
CA GLY A 42 -25.75 -15.19 4.04
C GLY A 42 -24.99 -13.89 4.34
N ILE A 43 -23.66 -13.90 4.20
CA ILE A 43 -22.86 -12.69 4.35
C ILE A 43 -23.02 -11.85 3.06
N PRO A 44 -23.28 -10.54 3.14
CA PRO A 44 -23.30 -9.68 1.96
C PRO A 44 -22.03 -9.83 1.12
N SER A 45 -22.18 -9.98 -0.19
CA SER A 45 -21.07 -10.23 -1.13
C SER A 45 -19.94 -9.20 -1.05
N TYR A 46 -20.28 -7.92 -0.86
CA TYR A 46 -19.31 -6.83 -0.84
C TYR A 46 -18.31 -6.93 0.33
N ILE A 47 -18.67 -7.62 1.43
CA ILE A 47 -17.75 -7.83 2.56
C ILE A 47 -16.51 -8.61 2.10
N PHE A 48 -16.68 -9.59 1.21
CA PHE A 48 -15.56 -10.36 0.68
C PHE A 48 -14.65 -9.53 -0.22
N GLY A 49 -15.21 -8.62 -1.03
CA GLY A 49 -14.43 -7.72 -1.86
C GLY A 49 -13.62 -6.73 -1.02
N TRP A 50 -14.23 -6.13 0.01
CA TRP A 50 -13.53 -5.27 0.97
C TRP A 50 -12.46 -6.03 1.76
N PHE A 51 -12.73 -7.26 2.19
CA PHE A 51 -11.76 -8.09 2.91
C PHE A 51 -10.55 -8.43 2.03
N ALA A 52 -10.79 -8.86 0.79
CA ALA A 52 -9.73 -9.16 -0.17
C ALA A 52 -8.90 -7.91 -0.49
N HIS A 53 -9.53 -6.77 -0.76
CA HIS A 53 -8.83 -5.51 -1.02
C HIS A 53 -7.98 -5.08 0.18
N THR A 54 -8.52 -5.19 1.39
CA THR A 54 -7.80 -4.88 2.63
C THR A 54 -6.57 -5.79 2.80
N ALA A 55 -6.72 -7.10 2.59
CA ALA A 55 -5.61 -8.04 2.67
C ALA A 55 -4.50 -7.71 1.66
N VAL A 56 -4.86 -7.41 0.41
CA VAL A 56 -3.92 -6.98 -0.63
C VAL A 56 -3.23 -5.67 -0.24
N THR A 57 -3.98 -4.71 0.28
CA THR A 57 -3.46 -3.41 0.74
C THR A 57 -2.41 -3.60 1.84
N PHE A 58 -2.70 -4.42 2.85
CA PHE A 58 -1.74 -4.70 3.92
C PHE A 58 -0.46 -5.35 3.40
N VAL A 59 -0.58 -6.32 2.49
CA VAL A 59 0.59 -6.96 1.86
C VAL A 59 1.43 -5.92 1.11
N LEU A 60 0.79 -5.05 0.34
CA LEU A 60 1.48 -4.00 -0.40
C LEU A 60 2.16 -2.98 0.51
N ILE A 61 1.53 -2.58 1.62
CA ILE A 61 2.15 -1.72 2.63
C ILE A 61 3.41 -2.38 3.20
N ILE A 62 3.35 -3.66 3.56
CA ILE A 62 4.52 -4.39 4.10
C ILE A 62 5.64 -4.45 3.06
N VAL A 63 5.31 -4.77 1.81
CA VAL A 63 6.30 -4.83 0.72
C VAL A 63 6.91 -3.44 0.47
N TYR A 64 6.08 -2.41 0.39
CA TYR A 64 6.49 -1.02 0.21
C TYR A 64 7.44 -0.59 1.34
N TYR A 65 7.05 -0.84 2.59
CA TYR A 65 7.87 -0.55 3.76
C TYR A 65 9.24 -1.24 3.68
N ARG A 66 9.27 -2.54 3.40
CA ARG A 66 10.54 -3.30 3.28
C ARG A 66 11.44 -2.79 2.16
N MET A 67 10.87 -2.23 1.10
CA MET A 67 11.66 -1.60 0.03
C MET A 67 12.17 -0.22 0.43
N CYS A 68 11.37 0.57 1.16
CA CYS A 68 11.79 1.87 1.70
C CYS A 68 12.93 1.72 2.71
N MET A 69 12.89 0.72 3.61
CA MET A 69 13.96 0.48 4.58
C MET A 69 15.29 -0.03 3.96
N LYS A 70 15.36 -0.22 2.64
CA LYS A 70 16.63 -0.54 1.93
C LYS A 70 17.27 0.70 1.30
N ARG A 71 16.58 1.84 1.33
CA ARG A 71 16.91 3.07 0.62
C ARG A 71 17.50 4.08 1.61
N LYS A 72 18.76 4.45 1.38
CA LYS A 72 19.53 5.32 2.29
C LYS A 72 18.88 6.68 2.47
N GLU A 73 18.17 7.19 1.46
CA GLU A 73 17.45 8.45 1.53
C GLU A 73 16.41 8.53 2.66
N TYR A 74 15.94 7.40 3.19
CA TYR A 74 14.98 7.36 4.30
C TYR A 74 15.62 7.17 5.69
N HIS A 75 16.96 7.05 5.77
CA HIS A 75 17.70 6.80 7.01
C HIS A 75 18.46 8.03 7.52
N VAL A 76 18.16 9.23 7.02
CA VAL A 76 18.87 10.48 7.39
C VAL A 76 18.89 10.69 8.91
N TYR A 77 17.76 10.44 9.58
CA TYR A 77 17.65 10.58 11.03
C TYR A 77 18.35 9.46 11.82
N ASP A 78 18.52 8.27 11.23
CA ASP A 78 19.24 7.16 11.87
C ASP A 78 20.75 7.47 11.94
N GLU A 79 21.29 8.15 10.93
CA GLU A 79 22.70 8.55 10.87
C GLU A 79 23.00 9.73 11.81
N GLU A 80 22.10 10.72 11.89
CA GLU A 80 22.21 11.87 12.81
C GLU A 80 22.14 11.43 14.28
N GLU A 81 21.24 10.51 14.63
CA GLU A 81 21.10 10.01 16.00
C GLU A 81 22.32 9.17 16.44
N GLN A 82 22.96 8.46 15.51
CA GLN A 82 24.20 7.72 15.79
C GLN A 82 25.39 8.67 15.98
N THR A 83 25.53 9.71 15.15
CA THR A 83 26.60 10.70 15.31
C THR A 83 26.46 11.53 16.59
N GLU A 84 25.23 11.84 17.02
CA GLU A 84 25.01 12.52 18.31
C GLU A 84 25.32 11.60 19.52
N LYS A 85 25.11 10.28 19.37
CA LYS A 85 25.44 9.29 20.42
C LYS A 85 26.94 8.99 20.51
N GLU A 86 27.68 9.03 19.41
CA GLU A 86 29.15 8.82 19.39
C GLU A 86 29.95 10.07 19.78
N GLY A 87 29.36 11.26 19.67
CA GLY A 87 29.97 12.54 20.05
C GLY A 87 29.76 12.97 21.51
N LYS A 88 29.06 12.18 22.32
CA LYS A 88 28.88 12.35 23.77
C LYS A 88 29.70 11.31 24.54
#